data_AF-A0A2U3AD15-F1
#
_entry.id   AF-A0A2U3AD15-F1
#
_cell.length_a   1.000
_cell.length_b   1.000
_cell.length_c   1.000
_cell.angle_alpha   90.00
_cell.angle_beta   90.00
_cell.angle_gamma   90.00
#
_symmetry.space_group_name_H-M   'P 1'
#
loop_
_entity.id
_entity.type
_entity.pdbx_description
1 polymer ?
#
loop_
_entity_poly.entity_id
_entity_poly.type
_entity_poly.pdbx_seq_one_letter_code
_entity_poly.pdbx_strand_id
1 'polypeptide(L)' 'MDFDLTHEQRQIYEYGDMVAKQFDRKYWMECADKHVFPQALYSKVAEDGFVGTMVPEEYGGSGQGMVEMHLF' A
#
# COMPACT_ATOMS: atom_id res chain seq x y z
N MET A 1 -0.81 28.43 -3.42
CA MET A 1 -0.66 26.96 -3.52
C MET A 1 -1.66 26.36 -2.58
N ASP A 2 -2.38 25.35 -3.05
CA ASP A 2 -3.21 24.50 -2.21
C ASP A 2 -2.36 23.27 -1.83
N PHE A 3 -2.35 22.93 -0.55
CA PHE A 3 -1.58 21.82 0.02
C PHE A 3 -2.48 20.73 0.59
N ASP A 4 -3.80 20.90 0.47
CA ASP A 4 -4.73 19.88 0.89
C ASP A 4 -4.65 18.68 -0.05
N LEU A 5 -4.70 17.48 0.54
CA LEU A 5 -4.81 16.25 -0.24
C LEU A 5 -6.10 16.25 -1.05
N THR A 6 -6.06 15.67 -2.24
CA THR A 6 -7.28 15.37 -2.99
C THR A 6 -8.10 14.28 -2.29
N HIS A 7 -9.33 14.05 -2.75
CA HIS A 7 -10.15 12.95 -2.22
C HIS A 7 -9.47 11.59 -2.43
N GLU A 8 -8.91 11.36 -3.62
CA GLU A 8 -8.21 10.12 -3.98
C GLU A 8 -6.95 9.92 -3.12
N GLN A 9 -6.15 10.97 -2.94
CA GLN A 9 -4.98 10.93 -2.06
C GLN A 9 -5.33 10.61 -0.60
N ARG A 10 -6.45 11.14 -0.09
CA ARG A 10 -6.96 10.76 1.24
C ARG A 10 -7.35 9.29 1.32
N GLN A 11 -7.98 8.75 0.28
CA GLN A 11 -8.34 7.33 0.24
C GLN A 11 -7.10 6.41 0.24
N ILE A 12 -6.04 6.79 -0.48
CA ILE A 12 -4.75 6.09 -0.47
C ILE A 12 -4.14 6.11 0.94
N TYR A 13 -4.12 7.28 1.58
CA TYR A 13 -3.62 7.41 2.95
C TYR A 13 -4.40 6.55 3.96
N GLU A 14 -5.74 6.55 3.87
CA GLU A 14 -6.61 5.75 4.74
C GLU A 14 -6.48 4.23 4.49
N TYR A 15 -6.08 3.83 3.28
CA TYR A 15 -5.85 2.42 2.96
C TYR A 15 -4.70 1.83 3.79
N GLY A 16 -3.62 2.58 4.03
CA GLY A 16 -2.50 2.14 4.88
C GLY A 16 -2.96 1.75 6.29
N ASP A 17 -3.86 2.55 6.86
CA ASP A 17 -4.49 2.30 8.16
C ASP A 17 -5.34 1.01 8.16
N MET A 18 -6.04 0.73 7.05
CA MET A 18 -6.81 -0.50 6.89
C MET A 18 -5.91 -1.74 6.83
N VAL A 19 -4.82 -1.67 6.04
CA VAL A 19 -3.84 -2.75 5.93
C VAL A 19 -3.20 -3.02 7.30
N ALA A 20 -2.82 -1.97 8.03
CA ALA A 20 -2.23 -2.10 9.36
C ALA A 20 -3.19 -2.71 10.39
N LYS A 21 -4.50 -2.50 10.26
CA LYS A 21 -5.52 -3.16 11.12
C LYS A 21 -5.70 -4.63 10.79
N GLN A 22 -5.61 -5.00 9.51
CA GLN A 22 -5.75 -6.39 9.06
C GLN A 22 -4.49 -7.21 9.34
N PHE A 23 -3.32 -6.62 9.10
CA PHE A 23 -2.00 -7.21 9.31
C PHE A 23 -1.29 -6.47 10.42
N ASP A 24 -1.77 -6.72 11.63
CA ASP A 24 -1.33 -6.04 12.84
C ASP A 24 0.11 -6.37 13.24
N ARG A 25 0.57 -5.73 14.32
CA ARG A 25 1.90 -5.96 14.89
C ARG A 25 2.18 -7.44 15.16
N LYS A 26 1.18 -8.23 15.57
CA LYS A 26 1.37 -9.64 15.90
C LYS A 26 1.75 -10.42 14.64
N TYR A 27 1.02 -10.23 13.54
CA TYR A 27 1.35 -10.84 12.25
C TYR A 27 2.79 -10.51 11.82
N TRP A 28 3.17 -9.23 11.89
CA TRP A 28 4.52 -8.79 11.53
C TRP A 28 5.61 -9.43 12.39
N MET A 29 5.41 -9.49 13.70
CA MET A 29 6.37 -10.12 14.61
C MET A 29 6.51 -11.61 14.34
N GLU A 30 5.40 -12.32 14.06
CA GLU A 30 5.46 -13.75 13.72
C GLU A 30 6.23 -14.00 12.42
N CYS A 31 6.06 -13.14 11.40
CA CYS A 31 6.85 -13.23 10.17
C CYS A 31 8.34 -12.98 10.44
N ALA A 32 8.66 -11.96 11.24
CA ALA A 32 10.02 -11.63 11.61
C ALA A 32 10.70 -12.76 12.41
N ASP A 33 10.06 -13.29 13.44
CA ASP A 33 10.57 -14.37 14.28
C ASP A 33 10.85 -15.64 13.46
N LYS A 34 10.00 -15.92 12.47
CA LYS A 34 10.14 -17.07 11.56
C LYS A 34 11.09 -16.78 10.38
N HIS A 35 11.59 -15.55 10.24
CA HIS A 35 12.39 -15.10 9.09
C HIS A 35 11.72 -15.37 7.74
N VAL A 36 10.40 -15.14 7.64
CA VAL A 36 9.63 -15.36 6.42
C VAL A 36 9.10 -14.05 5.85
N PHE A 37 8.97 -14.01 4.53
CA PHE A 37 8.32 -12.90 3.85
C PHE A 37 6.82 -12.86 4.18
N PRO A 38 6.23 -11.68 4.46
CA PRO A 38 4.80 -11.53 4.74
C PRO A 38 3.96 -11.66 3.46
N GLN A 39 3.91 -12.86 2.90
CA GLN A 39 3.28 -13.13 1.60
C GLN A 39 1.81 -12.72 1.55
N ALA A 40 1.05 -12.94 2.62
CA ALA A 40 -0.37 -12.61 2.67
C ALA A 40 -0.62 -11.10 2.60
N LEU A 41 0.18 -10.31 3.33
CA LEU A 41 0.13 -8.85 3.25
C LEU A 41 0.49 -8.37 1.85
N TYR A 42 1.62 -8.86 1.31
CA TYR A 42 2.08 -8.43 -0.01
C TYR A 42 1.09 -8.78 -1.11
N SER A 43 0.54 -10.00 -1.09
CA SER A 43 -0.50 -10.42 -2.04
C SER A 43 -1.74 -9.53 -1.94
N LYS A 44 -2.20 -9.18 -0.73
CA LYS A 44 -3.35 -8.29 -0.55
C LYS A 44 -3.09 -6.89 -1.11
N VAL A 45 -1.94 -6.30 -0.79
CA VAL A 45 -1.53 -4.98 -1.31
C VAL A 45 -1.39 -4.99 -2.83
N ALA A 46 -0.90 -6.09 -3.41
CA ALA A 46 -0.79 -6.25 -4.86
C ALA A 46 -2.16 -6.39 -5.54
N GLU A 47 -3.05 -7.22 -4.97
CA GLU A 47 -4.43 -7.38 -5.45
C GLU A 47 -5.21 -6.07 -5.41
N ASP A 48 -4.96 -5.23 -4.41
CA ASP A 48 -5.59 -3.92 -4.26
C ASP A 48 -4.91 -2.82 -5.12
N GLY A 49 -3.85 -3.16 -5.89
CA GLY A 49 -3.25 -2.27 -6.89
C GLY A 49 -2.17 -1.31 -6.38
N PHE A 50 -1.69 -1.48 -5.15
CA PHE A 50 -0.66 -0.62 -4.55
C PHE A 50 0.77 -1.14 -4.82
N VAL A 51 0.92 -2.40 -5.22
CA VAL A 51 2.20 -2.88 -5.77
C VAL A 51 2.30 -2.40 -7.22
N GLY A 52 3.24 -1.50 -7.48
CA GLY A 52 3.41 -0.90 -8.80
C GLY A 52 2.65 0.41 -8.99
N THR A 53 2.42 1.18 -7.91
CA THR A 53 1.71 2.47 -7.95
C THR A 53 2.18 3.40 -9.07
N MET A 54 3.49 3.51 -9.27
CA MET A 54 4.05 4.38 -10.32
C MET A 54 4.32 3.68 -11.65
N VAL A 55 3.99 2.40 -11.76
CA VAL A 55 4.14 1.64 -13.01
C VAL A 55 2.99 2.01 -13.93
N PRO A 56 3.24 2.31 -15.22
CA PRO A 56 2.18 2.57 -16.18
C PRO A 56 1.14 1.45 -16.28
N GLU A 57 -0.11 1.81 -16.54
CA GLU A 57 -1.21 0.85 -16.68
C GLU A 57 -0.98 -0.19 -17.79
N GLU A 58 -0.28 0.18 -18.87
CA GLU A 58 0.07 -0.74 -19.96
C GLU A 58 0.95 -1.92 -19.52
N TYR A 59 1.61 -1.80 -18.35
CA TYR A 59 2.42 -2.84 -17.73
C TYR A 59 1.75 -3.43 -16.48
N GLY A 60 0.47 -3.10 -16.23
CA GLY A 60 -0.31 -3.62 -15.11
C GLY A 60 -0.13 -2.88 -13.78
N GLY A 61 0.44 -1.67 -13.80
CA GLY A 61 0.45 -0.78 -12.62
C GLY A 61 -0.75 0.16 -12.58
N SER A 62 -0.73 1.13 -11.66
CA SER A 62 -1.82 2.12 -11.53
C SER A 62 -1.52 3.49 -12.13
N GLY A 63 -0.31 3.71 -12.68
CA GLY A 63 0.03 4.94 -13.40
C GLY A 63 0.05 6.22 -12.56
N GLN A 64 0.09 6.09 -11.23
CA GLN A 64 0.03 7.20 -10.28
C GLN A 64 1.38 7.88 -10.05
N GLY A 65 1.37 9.00 -9.32
CA GLY A 65 2.55 9.84 -9.08
C GLY A 65 3.32 9.51 -7.80
N MET A 66 4.37 10.30 -7.57
CA MET A 66 5.22 10.22 -6.37
C MET A 66 4.46 10.55 -5.07
N VAL A 67 3.43 11.41 -5.14
CA VAL A 67 2.65 11.79 -3.96
C VAL A 67 1.81 10.60 -3.49
N GLU A 68 1.13 9.93 -4.43
CA GLU A 68 0.34 8.75 -4.18
C GLU A 68 1.20 7.61 -3.64
N MET A 69 2.41 7.41 -4.19
CA MET A 69 3.37 6.44 -3.64
C MET A 69 3.78 6.76 -2.20
N HIS A 70 3.89 8.04 -1.83
CA HIS A 70 4.33 8.44 -0.49
C HIS A 70 3.23 8.38 0.57
N LEU A 71 1.96 8.38 0.14
CA LEU A 71 0.80 8.28 1.03
C LEU A 71 0.46 6.84 1.39
N PHE A 72 0.95 5.86 0.61
CA PHE A 72 0.86 4.44 0.90
C PHE A 72 2.00 3.98 1.82
#